data_AF-A0A1Z3MMH0-F1
#
_entry.id   AF-A0A1Z3MMH0-F1
#
_cell.length_a   1.000
_cell.length_b   1.000
_cell.length_c   1.000
_cell.angle_alpha   90.00
_cell.angle_beta   90.00
_cell.angle_gamma   90.00
#
_symmetry.space_group_name_H-M   'P 1'
#
loop_
_entity.id
_entity.type
_entity.pdbx_description
1 polymer ?
#
loop_
_entity_poly.entity_id
_entity_poly.type
_entity_poly.pdbx_seq_one_letter_code
_entity_poly.pdbx_strand_id
1 'polypeptide(L)' 'MPRHYEIDSAWRASIKREPNGRQTVTTEAFVSQLALINFHWSCRQANQWIETYVTVFKDISTQEGENRTFMLFNPNGGR' A
#
# COMPACT_ATOMS: atom_id res chain seq x y z
N MET A 1 -1.52 -21.67 5.85
CA MET A 1 -2.32 -20.47 6.19
C MET A 1 -1.41 -19.28 6.01
N PRO A 2 -1.71 -18.35 5.09
CA PRO A 2 -0.89 -17.17 4.92
C PRO A 2 -1.02 -16.35 6.18
N ARG A 3 0.07 -16.28 6.95
CA ARG A 3 0.08 -15.57 8.22
C ARG A 3 0.24 -14.10 7.90
N HIS A 4 -0.37 -13.22 8.68
CA HIS A 4 -0.39 -11.76 8.47
C HIS A 4 0.96 -11.14 8.06
N TYR A 5 2.10 -11.77 8.40
CA TYR A 5 3.44 -11.37 7.95
C TYR A 5 3.61 -11.33 6.42
N GLU A 6 2.94 -12.20 5.65
CA GLU A 6 3.09 -12.24 4.18
C GLU A 6 2.45 -11.03 3.52
N ILE A 7 1.29 -10.62 4.03
CA ILE A 7 0.57 -9.43 3.58
C ILE A 7 1.40 -8.18 3.93
N ASP A 8 1.96 -8.12 5.13
CA ASP A 8 2.84 -7.02 5.56
C ASP A 8 4.12 -6.96 4.69
N SER A 9 4.67 -8.13 4.33
CA SER A 9 5.83 -8.21 3.44
C SER A 9 5.50 -7.76 2.02
N ALA A 10 4.35 -8.19 1.47
CA ALA A 10 3.87 -7.75 0.17
C ALA A 10 3.60 -6.25 0.14
N TRP A 11 3.04 -5.70 1.22
CA TRP A 11 2.85 -4.25 1.40
C TRP A 11 4.18 -3.50 1.39
N ARG A 12 5.17 -3.95 2.16
CA ARG A 12 6.50 -3.30 2.16
C ARG A 12 7.17 -3.37 0.80
N ALA A 13 6.97 -4.46 0.06
CA ALA A 13 7.50 -4.63 -1.29
C ALA A 13 6.78 -3.75 -2.33
N SER A 14 5.52 -3.37 -2.10
CA SER A 14 4.79 -2.45 -2.99
C SER A 14 5.12 -0.98 -2.76
N ILE A 15 5.77 -0.62 -1.64
CA ILE A 15 6.20 0.76 -1.37
C ILE A 15 7.30 1.17 -2.36
N LYS A 16 6.98 2.15 -3.19
CA LYS A 16 7.91 2.81 -4.09
C LYS A 16 8.56 3.99 -3.39
N ARG A 17 9.88 3.98 -3.33
CA ARG A 17 10.69 5.10 -2.83
C ARG A 17 11.10 5.97 -4.00
N GLU A 18 10.67 7.22 -3.99
CA GLU A 18 11.07 8.23 -4.96
C GLU A 18 12.42 8.86 -4.56
N PRO A 19 13.21 9.36 -5.53
CA PRO A 19 14.50 10.00 -5.25
C PRO A 19 14.40 11.28 -4.42
N ASN A 20 13.21 11.87 -4.33
CA ASN A 20 12.89 13.02 -3.47
C ASN A 20 12.66 12.63 -1.99
N GLY A 21 12.82 11.35 -1.62
CA GLY A 21 12.58 10.82 -0.28
C GLY A 21 11.11 10.51 0.04
N ARG A 22 10.18 10.75 -0.90
CA ARG A 22 8.77 10.38 -0.76
C ARG A 22 8.61 8.88 -0.93
N GLN A 23 7.69 8.32 -0.16
CA GLN A 23 7.26 6.94 -0.28
C GLN A 23 5.81 6.92 -0.74
N THR A 24 5.56 6.28 -1.88
CA THR A 24 4.23 6.15 -2.46
C THR A 24 3.94 4.68 -2.71
N VAL A 25 2.66 4.32 -2.70
CA VAL A 25 2.21 2.95 -2.92
C VAL A 25 0.84 3.01 -3.57
N THR A 26 0.67 2.23 -4.62
CA THR A 26 -0.62 2.11 -5.32
C THR A 26 -1.30 0.81 -4.92
N THR A 27 -2.63 0.83 -4.84
CA THR A 27 -3.43 -0.37 -4.54
C THR A 27 -3.12 -1.49 -5.54
N GLU A 28 -2.96 -1.14 -6.82
CA GLU A 28 -2.61 -2.11 -7.87
C GLU A 28 -1.23 -2.75 -7.67
N ALA A 29 -0.22 -1.98 -7.22
CA ALA A 29 1.09 -2.53 -6.89
C ALA A 29 0.99 -3.49 -5.69
N PHE A 30 0.18 -3.16 -4.69
CA PHE A 30 -0.05 -4.02 -3.55
C PHE A 30 -0.75 -5.33 -3.95
N VAL A 31 -1.83 -5.26 -4.74
CA VAL A 31 -2.52 -6.45 -5.27
C VAL A 31 -1.58 -7.30 -6.13
N SER A 32 -0.72 -6.68 -6.94
CA SER A 32 0.27 -7.40 -7.74
C SER A 32 1.29 -8.15 -6.87
N GLN A 33 1.77 -7.54 -5.79
CA GLN A 33 2.66 -8.21 -4.83
C GLN A 33 1.97 -9.37 -4.10
N LEU A 34 0.69 -9.20 -3.75
CA LEU A 34 -0.11 -10.29 -3.17
C LEU A 34 -0.29 -11.45 -4.16
N ALA A 35 -0.48 -11.17 -5.45
CA ALA A 35 -0.59 -12.20 -6.46
C ALA A 35 0.68 -13.06 -6.58
N LEU A 36 1.87 -12.48 -6.33
CA LEU A 36 3.15 -13.22 -6.33
C LEU A 36 3.23 -14.27 -5.21
N ILE A 37 2.57 -14.02 -4.08
CA ILE A 37 2.49 -14.97 -2.96
C ILE A 37 1.23 -15.87 -3.04
N ASN A 38 0.64 -16.03 -4.24
CA ASN A 38 -0.60 -16.77 -4.49
C ASN A 38 -1.81 -16.23 -3.72
N PHE A 39 -1.87 -14.92 -3.52
CA PHE A 39 -2.93 -14.26 -2.77
C PHE A 39 -3.66 -13.26 -3.65
N HIS A 40 -4.87 -13.62 -4.07
CA HIS A 40 -5.64 -12.82 -5.01
C HIS A 40 -6.66 -11.97 -4.26
N TRP A 41 -6.33 -10.69 -4.08
CA TRP A 41 -7.23 -9.69 -3.52
C TRP A 41 -7.76 -8.77 -4.60
N SER A 42 -8.99 -8.29 -4.40
CA SER A 42 -9.51 -7.17 -5.19
C SER A 42 -8.95 -5.85 -4.68
N CYS A 43 -8.93 -4.83 -5.56
CA CYS A 43 -8.53 -3.48 -5.18
C CYS A 43 -9.33 -2.96 -3.97
N ARG A 44 -10.63 -3.28 -3.89
CA ARG A 44 -11.46 -2.96 -2.73
C ARG A 44 -10.98 -3.61 -1.43
N GLN A 45 -10.64 -4.91 -1.45
CA GLN A 45 -10.11 -5.61 -0.27
C GLN A 45 -8.77 -5.04 0.18
N ALA A 46 -7.89 -4.78 -0.79
CA ALA A 46 -6.61 -4.12 -0.54
C ALA A 46 -6.80 -2.73 0.11
N ASN A 47 -7.72 -1.92 -0.42
CA ASN A 47 -8.05 -0.61 0.15
C ASN A 47 -8.56 -0.72 1.60
N GLN A 48 -9.49 -1.63 1.88
CA GLN A 48 -9.99 -1.85 3.24
C GLN A 48 -8.88 -2.28 4.20
N TRP A 49 -7.95 -3.13 3.75
CA TRP A 49 -6.81 -3.53 4.56
C TRP A 49 -5.90 -2.34 4.86
N ILE A 50 -5.59 -1.51 3.85
CA ILE A 50 -4.77 -0.30 4.02
C ILE A 50 -5.44 0.66 5.02
N GLU A 51 -6.73 0.94 4.87
CA GLU A 51 -7.49 1.82 5.78
C GLU A 51 -7.54 1.27 7.22
N THR A 52 -7.54 -0.05 7.39
CA THR A 52 -7.61 -0.70 8.71
C THR A 52 -6.25 -0.77 9.41
N TYR A 53 -5.18 -1.11 8.67
CA TYR A 53 -3.87 -1.45 9.24
C TYR A 53 -2.81 -0.37 9.03
N VAL A 54 -2.93 0.47 8.00
CA VAL A 54 -1.91 1.44 7.61
C VAL A 54 -2.35 2.86 7.97
N THR A 55 -1.89 3.34 9.13
CA THR A 55 -2.22 4.68 9.63
C THR A 55 -1.22 5.76 9.19
N VAL A 56 -0.02 5.37 8.76
CA VAL A 56 1.08 6.28 8.39
C VAL A 56 1.05 6.73 6.93
N PHE A 57 0.23 6.10 6.10
CA PHE A 57 0.02 6.51 4.72
C PHE A 57 -1.32 7.22 4.60
N LYS A 58 -1.37 8.29 3.81
CA LYS A 58 -2.61 8.98 3.45
C LYS A 58 -2.94 8.72 1.99
N ASP A 59 -4.23 8.58 1.73
CA ASP A 59 -4.76 8.55 0.38
C ASP A 59 -4.56 9.92 -0.29
N ILE A 60 -3.89 9.91 -1.44
CA ILE A 60 -3.66 11.06 -2.32
C ILE A 60 -4.22 10.80 -3.72
N SER A 61 -5.10 9.80 -3.86
CA SER A 61 -5.72 9.46 -5.14
C SER A 61 -6.45 10.67 -5.70
N THR A 62 -6.10 11.02 -6.94
CA THR A 62 -6.74 12.11 -7.70
C THR A 62 -7.77 11.60 -8.70
N GLN A 63 -7.85 10.28 -8.87
CA GLN A 63 -8.74 9.61 -9.82
C GLN A 63 -9.86 8.89 -9.08
N GLU A 64 -11.08 9.02 -9.58
CA GLU A 64 -12.21 8.20 -9.12
C GLU A 64 -12.01 6.76 -9.63
N GLY A 65 -11.66 5.86 -8.72
CA GLY A 65 -11.43 4.46 -9.05
C GLY A 65 -11.03 3.61 -7.85
N GLU A 66 -10.96 2.29 -8.05
CA GLU A 66 -10.51 1.37 -7.00
C GLU A 66 -8.98 1.37 -6.85
N ASN A 67 -8.23 1.86 -7.84
CA ASN A 67 -6.79 2.02 -7.78
C ASN A 67 -6.43 3.33 -7.08
N ARG A 68 -6.32 3.28 -5.76
CA ARG A 68 -5.94 4.43 -4.95
C ARG A 68 -4.42 4.52 -4.84
N THR A 69 -3.94 5.76 -4.72
CA THR A 69 -2.53 6.04 -4.48
C THR A 69 -2.40 6.56 -3.07
N PHE A 70 -1.58 5.90 -2.28
CA PHE A 70 -1.27 6.31 -0.93
C PHE A 70 0.15 6.84 -0.86
N MET A 71 0.36 7.88 -0.07
CA MET A 71 1.66 8.47 0.18
C MET A 71 1.96 8.44 1.67
N LEU A 72 3.20 8.10 2.01
CA LEU A 72 3.68 8.15 3.39
C LEU A 72 3.56 9.59 3.87
N PHE A 73 2.68 9.78 4.84
CA PHE A 73 2.47 11.07 5.49
C PHE A 73 3.09 10.99 6.87
N ASN A 74 4.37 11.36 6.95
CA ASN A 74 5.03 11.53 8.24
C ASN A 74 4.83 12.99 8.71
N PRO A 75 4.01 13.27 9.75
CA PRO A 75 3.90 14.61 10.32
C PRO A 75 5.18 15.05 11.05
N ASN A 76 6.09 14.12 11.36
CA ASN A 76 7.37 14.39 12.03
C ASN A 76 8.54 14.30 11.05
N GLY A 77 8.46 14.98 9.89
CA GLY A 77 9.50 15.05 8.85
C GLY A 77 10.88 14.64 9.37
N GLY A 78 11.36 13.48 8.92
CA GLY A 78 12.46 12.75 9.54
C GLY A 78 13.62 13.66 9.94
N ARG A 79 14.01 13.58 11.21
CA ARG A 79 15.27 14.14 11.72
C ARG A 79 16.45 13.54 10.99
#